data_AF-A0A350LNH3-F1
#
_entry.id   AF-A0A350LNH3-F1
#
_cell.length_a   1.000
_cell.length_b   1.000
_cell.length_c   1.000
_cell.angle_alpha   90.00
_cell.angle_beta   90.00
_cell.angle_gamma   90.00
#
_symmetry.space_group_name_H-M   'P 1'
#
loop_
_entity.id
_entity.type
_entity.pdbx_description
1 polymer ?
#
loop_
_entity_poly.entity_id
_entity_poly.type
_entity_poly.pdbx_seq_one_letter_code
_entity_poly.pdbx_strand_id
1 'polypeptide(L)'
;VHGYMSQSDKGEMVIGGGTDGYNNYTQRGSFHHIEETVRALVETFPMVARLKMLRQWGGIVDVTGDRSPILSKTPVEGIFINAGWGTGGFKAIPGSGWGFAELMAKGHSPLCDEFGLDRFYQGRFIDESVAAGVAH
;
A
#
# COMPACT_ATOMS: atom_id res chain seq x y z
N VAL A 1 12.12 -9.51 9.63
CA VAL A 1 11.58 -10.52 8.69
C VAL A 1 10.10 -10.28 8.58
N HIS A 2 9.58 -10.02 7.38
CA HIS A 2 8.20 -9.54 7.18
C HIS A 2 7.56 -10.22 5.98
N GLY A 3 6.33 -10.70 6.15
CA GLY A 3 5.55 -11.35 5.11
C GLY A 3 4.11 -11.54 5.57
N TYR A 4 3.17 -11.45 4.64
CA TYR A 4 1.76 -11.77 4.86
C TYR A 4 1.36 -12.90 3.92
N MET A 5 0.42 -13.72 4.39
CA MET A 5 -0.06 -14.88 3.65
C MET A 5 -1.53 -15.12 3.95
N SER A 6 -2.31 -15.43 2.92
CA SER A 6 -3.68 -15.94 3.04
C SER A 6 -3.89 -17.07 2.04
N GLN A 7 -4.84 -17.96 2.34
CA GLN A 7 -5.33 -18.93 1.37
C GLN A 7 -6.59 -18.36 0.72
N SER A 8 -6.61 -18.34 -0.61
CA SER A 8 -7.79 -17.92 -1.38
C SER A 8 -8.89 -18.99 -1.33
N ASP A 9 -10.12 -18.62 -1.67
CA ASP A 9 -11.25 -19.56 -1.76
C ASP A 9 -11.04 -20.66 -2.82
N LYS A 10 -10.19 -20.39 -3.82
CA LYS A 10 -9.80 -21.37 -4.85
C LYS A 10 -8.75 -22.36 -4.33
N GLY A 11 -8.04 -22.01 -3.25
CA GLY A 11 -7.13 -22.89 -2.52
C GLY A 11 -5.64 -22.56 -2.68
N GLU A 12 -5.24 -21.66 -3.58
CA GLU A 12 -3.85 -21.20 -3.64
C GLU A 12 -3.49 -20.27 -2.48
N MET A 13 -2.19 -20.27 -2.14
CA MET A 13 -1.62 -19.31 -1.20
C MET A 13 -1.29 -18.00 -1.93
N VAL A 14 -1.79 -16.88 -1.41
CA VAL A 14 -1.39 -15.54 -1.82
C VAL A 14 -0.42 -15.02 -0.78
N ILE A 15 0.79 -14.70 -1.21
CA ILE A 15 1.91 -14.29 -0.36
C ILE A 15 2.44 -12.96 -0.85
N GLY A 16 2.78 -12.07 0.09
CA GLY A 16 3.51 -10.85 -0.21
C GLY A 16 4.45 -10.45 0.92
N GLY A 17 5.34 -9.53 0.59
CA GLY A 17 6.42 -9.06 1.47
C GLY A 17 6.63 -7.56 1.34
N GLY A 18 7.86 -7.11 1.65
CA GLY A 18 8.26 -5.70 1.56
C GLY A 18 8.39 -5.18 0.12
N THR A 19 8.46 -3.85 0.00
CA THR A 19 8.74 -3.17 -1.28
C THR A 19 10.26 -3.08 -1.53
N ASP A 20 10.67 -3.05 -2.79
CA ASP A 20 12.07 -2.72 -3.14
C ASP A 20 12.39 -1.26 -2.75
N GLY A 21 13.54 -1.02 -2.12
CA GLY A 21 13.96 0.30 -1.63
C GLY A 21 14.44 1.30 -2.70
N TYR A 22 14.15 1.04 -3.98
CA TYR A 22 14.53 1.90 -5.10
C TYR A 22 13.33 2.20 -5.99
N ASN A 23 13.34 3.38 -6.62
CA ASN A 23 12.29 3.78 -7.55
C ASN A 23 12.31 2.88 -8.79
N ASN A 24 11.16 2.29 -9.12
CA ASN A 24 11.04 1.34 -10.21
C ASN A 24 9.61 1.32 -10.77
N TYR A 25 9.50 1.24 -12.09
CA TYR A 25 8.23 1.18 -12.82
C TYR A 25 8.11 -0.08 -13.71
N THR A 26 9.03 -1.03 -13.57
CA THR A 26 9.08 -2.24 -14.42
C THR A 26 8.09 -3.34 -14.00
N GLN A 27 7.38 -3.17 -12.88
CA GLN A 27 6.49 -4.17 -12.26
C GLN A 27 7.22 -5.49 -11.95
N ARG A 28 8.52 -5.39 -11.66
CA ARG A 28 9.40 -6.48 -11.25
C ARG A 28 10.29 -6.00 -10.10
N GLY A 29 10.79 -6.94 -9.31
CA GLY A 29 11.60 -6.65 -8.13
C GLY A 29 12.79 -7.58 -8.00
N SER A 30 13.54 -7.41 -6.92
CA SER A 30 14.75 -8.19 -6.64
C SER A 30 14.39 -9.58 -6.12
N PHE A 31 15.00 -10.64 -6.67
CA PHE A 31 14.69 -12.02 -6.29
C PHE A 31 14.96 -12.31 -4.80
N HIS A 32 15.96 -11.66 -4.21
CA HIS A 32 16.32 -11.80 -2.80
C HIS A 32 15.14 -11.51 -1.85
N HIS A 33 14.30 -10.52 -2.14
CA HIS A 33 13.12 -10.22 -1.31
C HIS A 33 12.13 -11.38 -1.27
N ILE A 34 12.00 -12.12 -2.38
CA ILE A 34 11.16 -13.31 -2.45
C ILE A 34 11.74 -14.42 -1.57
N GLU A 35 13.06 -14.64 -1.63
CA GLU A 35 13.74 -15.63 -0.80
C GLU A 35 13.57 -15.32 0.70
N GLU A 36 13.72 -14.06 1.09
CA GLU A 36 13.54 -13.62 2.47
C GLU A 36 12.11 -13.83 2.97
N THR A 37 11.11 -13.44 2.18
CA THR A 37 9.69 -13.65 2.53
C THR A 37 9.34 -15.13 2.59
N VAL A 38 9.80 -15.96 1.65
CA VAL A 38 9.50 -17.40 1.69
C VAL A 38 10.19 -18.07 2.86
N ARG A 39 11.46 -17.74 3.14
CA ARG A 39 12.17 -18.25 4.34
C ARG A 39 11.40 -17.91 5.62
N ALA A 40 10.95 -16.66 5.77
CA ALA A 40 10.14 -16.22 6.89
C ALA A 40 8.90 -17.09 7.12
N LEU A 41 8.16 -17.33 6.03
CA LEU A 41 6.90 -18.06 6.09
C LEU A 41 7.12 -19.54 6.34
N VAL A 42 8.19 -20.14 5.82
CA VAL A 42 8.53 -21.54 6.10
C VAL A 42 8.98 -21.73 7.55
N GLU A 43 9.75 -20.79 8.10
CA GLU A 43 10.15 -20.82 9.52
C GLU A 43 8.94 -20.65 10.45
N THR A 44 8.00 -19.77 10.10
CA THR A 44 6.79 -19.51 10.89
C THR A 44 5.73 -20.60 10.73
N PHE A 45 5.57 -21.13 9.51
CA PHE A 45 4.55 -22.11 9.14
C PHE A 45 5.18 -23.28 8.38
N PRO A 46 5.86 -24.23 9.06
CA PRO A 46 6.58 -25.32 8.41
C PRO A 46 5.73 -26.18 7.46
N MET A 47 4.40 -26.20 7.65
CA MET A 47 3.46 -26.91 6.78
C MET A 47 3.48 -26.41 5.32
N VAL A 48 3.93 -25.18 5.06
CA VAL A 48 4.03 -24.64 3.69
C VAL A 48 5.33 -25.02 2.97
N ALA A 49 6.29 -25.68 3.64
CA ALA A 49 7.65 -25.92 3.13
C ALA A 49 7.72 -26.72 1.82
N ARG A 50 6.68 -27.50 1.50
CA ARG A 50 6.63 -28.34 0.28
C ARG A 50 5.73 -27.76 -0.81
N LEU A 51 5.07 -26.63 -0.57
CA LEU A 51 4.30 -25.95 -1.61
C LEU A 51 5.24 -25.47 -2.72
N LYS A 52 4.75 -25.48 -3.95
CA LYS A 52 5.51 -25.03 -5.12
C LYS A 52 5.11 -23.60 -5.46
N MET A 53 6.11 -22.75 -5.70
CA MET A 53 5.88 -21.41 -6.22
C MET A 53 5.36 -21.52 -7.65
N LEU A 54 4.08 -21.21 -7.85
CA LEU A 54 3.45 -21.28 -9.17
C LEU A 54 3.77 -20.06 -10.02
N ARG A 55 3.79 -18.87 -9.40
CA ARG A 55 4.01 -17.59 -10.08
C ARG A 55 4.44 -16.52 -9.09
N GLN A 56 5.25 -15.57 -9.57
CA GLN A 56 5.55 -14.31 -8.90
C GLN A 56 5.20 -13.14 -9.82
N TRP A 57 4.83 -12.00 -9.25
CA TRP A 57 4.55 -10.76 -9.97
C TRP A 57 4.85 -9.55 -9.08
N GLY A 58 4.92 -8.37 -9.69
CA GLY A 58 5.07 -7.10 -8.97
C GLY A 58 4.03 -6.09 -9.46
N GLY A 59 3.90 -5.01 -8.70
CA GLY A 59 3.10 -3.83 -9.05
C GLY A 59 3.93 -2.56 -8.96
N ILE A 60 3.28 -1.42 -9.13
CA ILE A 60 3.85 -0.10 -8.84
C ILE A 60 3.03 0.49 -7.71
N VAL A 61 3.70 0.98 -6.68
CA VAL A 61 3.08 1.61 -5.51
C VAL A 61 3.67 3.00 -5.32
N ASP A 62 2.81 3.98 -5.12
CA ASP A 62 3.14 5.38 -4.87
C ASP A 62 3.07 5.64 -3.36
N VAL A 63 4.23 5.66 -2.71
CA VAL A 63 4.34 5.75 -1.24
C VAL A 63 4.70 7.17 -0.83
N THR A 64 3.99 7.72 0.15
CA THR A 64 4.27 9.03 0.77
C THR A 64 5.29 8.91 1.90
N GLY A 65 5.89 10.03 2.31
CA GLY A 65 6.87 10.06 3.40
C GLY A 65 6.32 9.62 4.77
N ASP A 66 5.01 9.80 5.00
CA ASP A 66 4.32 9.37 6.23
C ASP A 66 3.52 8.07 6.04
N ARG A 67 3.54 7.48 4.84
CA ARG A 67 2.80 6.27 4.45
C ARG A 67 1.27 6.40 4.59
N SER A 68 0.78 7.64 4.70
CA SER A 68 -0.64 7.98 4.62
C SER A 68 -1.01 8.52 3.24
N PRO A 69 -2.25 8.30 2.76
CA PRO A 69 -2.66 8.74 1.42
C PRO A 69 -2.73 10.27 1.31
N ILE A 70 -2.88 10.75 0.08
CA ILE A 70 -3.19 12.13 -0.25
C ILE A 70 -4.58 12.15 -0.87
N LEU A 71 -5.53 12.79 -0.19
CA LEU A 71 -6.90 13.00 -0.66
C LEU A 71 -7.19 14.50 -0.58
N SER A 72 -6.93 15.22 -1.67
CA SER A 72 -6.84 16.69 -1.59
C SER A 72 -7.35 17.39 -2.85
N LYS A 73 -7.80 18.62 -2.67
CA LYS A 73 -7.78 19.63 -3.73
C LYS A 73 -6.33 19.95 -4.09
N THR A 74 -6.09 20.37 -5.33
CA THR A 74 -4.79 20.92 -5.75
C THR A 74 -4.85 22.44 -5.84
N PRO A 75 -3.71 23.14 -6.00
CA PRO A 75 -3.70 24.58 -6.27
C PRO A 75 -4.39 24.98 -7.59
N VAL A 76 -4.63 24.02 -8.49
CA VAL A 76 -5.37 24.23 -9.73
C VAL A 76 -6.85 23.98 -9.48
N GLU A 77 -7.68 24.99 -9.74
CA GLU A 77 -9.12 24.92 -9.55
C GLU A 77 -9.74 23.77 -10.35
N GLY A 78 -10.66 23.03 -9.72
CA GLY A 78 -11.32 21.87 -10.33
C GLY A 78 -10.45 20.61 -10.44
N ILE A 79 -9.19 20.65 -10.01
CA ILE A 79 -8.29 19.48 -10.01
C ILE A 79 -8.13 18.94 -8.59
N PHE A 80 -8.32 17.62 -8.47
CA PHE A 80 -8.23 16.86 -7.22
C PHE A 80 -7.20 15.74 -7.37
N ILE A 81 -6.60 15.34 -6.26
CA ILE A 81 -5.63 14.24 -6.20
C ILE A 81 -6.05 13.18 -5.19
N ASN A 82 -6.03 11.93 -5.66
CA ASN A 82 -6.19 10.72 -4.86
C ASN A 82 -5.01 9.81 -5.19
N ALA A 83 -4.00 9.80 -4.32
CA ALA A 83 -2.72 9.12 -4.55
C ALA A 83 -2.07 8.79 -3.21
N GLY A 84 -0.88 8.20 -3.23
CA GLY A 84 -0.08 7.98 -2.01
C GLY A 84 -0.53 6.81 -1.15
N TRP A 85 -1.47 5.99 -1.64
CA TRP A 85 -1.98 4.83 -0.90
C TRP A 85 -0.94 3.72 -0.71
N GLY A 86 0.13 3.76 -1.50
CA GLY A 86 1.25 2.84 -1.40
C GLY A 86 0.79 1.38 -1.43
N THR A 87 1.15 0.64 -0.39
CA THR A 87 0.86 -0.79 -0.23
C THR A 87 -0.53 -1.06 0.37
N GLY A 88 -1.21 -0.02 0.86
CA GLY A 88 -2.41 -0.14 1.66
C GLY A 88 -3.73 0.10 0.93
N GLY A 89 -3.69 0.50 -0.34
CA GLY A 89 -4.86 1.05 -1.04
C GLY A 89 -6.05 0.10 -1.23
N PHE A 90 -5.80 -1.20 -1.38
CA PHE A 90 -6.88 -2.17 -1.67
C PHE A 90 -7.98 -2.18 -0.60
N LYS A 91 -7.60 -2.19 0.68
CA LYS A 91 -8.57 -2.20 1.79
C LYS A 91 -9.40 -0.90 1.86
N ALA A 92 -8.83 0.19 1.33
CA ALA A 92 -9.39 1.53 1.47
C ALA A 92 -10.27 1.95 0.30
N ILE A 93 -10.40 1.13 -0.76
CA ILE A 93 -11.16 1.47 -1.97
C ILE A 93 -12.56 2.06 -1.65
N PRO A 94 -13.40 1.45 -0.79
CA PRO A 94 -14.73 2.00 -0.51
C PRO A 94 -14.68 3.34 0.24
N GLY A 95 -13.83 3.44 1.28
CA GLY A 95 -13.71 4.66 2.10
C GLY A 95 -13.09 5.82 1.32
N SER A 96 -12.06 5.53 0.51
CA SER A 96 -11.45 6.48 -0.41
C SER A 96 -12.47 6.99 -1.41
N GLY A 97 -13.19 6.10 -2.09
CA GLY A 97 -14.21 6.50 -3.06
C GLY A 97 -15.31 7.35 -2.44
N TRP A 98 -15.79 6.98 -1.25
CA TRP A 98 -16.82 7.71 -0.52
C TRP A 98 -16.36 9.12 -0.12
N GLY A 99 -15.26 9.22 0.62
CA GLY A 99 -14.74 10.50 1.09
C GLY A 99 -14.32 11.42 -0.05
N PHE A 100 -13.68 10.86 -1.08
CA PHE A 100 -13.18 11.62 -2.22
C PHE A 100 -14.30 12.13 -3.13
N ALA A 101 -15.35 11.34 -3.33
CA ALA A 101 -16.53 11.80 -4.07
C ALA A 101 -17.21 12.99 -3.36
N GLU A 102 -17.33 12.95 -2.02
CA GLU A 102 -17.84 14.07 -1.25
C GLU A 102 -16.95 15.32 -1.36
N LEU A 103 -15.64 15.14 -1.27
CA LEU A 103 -14.66 16.22 -1.44
C LEU A 103 -14.81 16.89 -2.81
N MET A 104 -14.97 16.10 -3.88
CA MET A 104 -15.16 16.63 -5.24
C MET A 104 -16.48 17.38 -5.38
N ALA A 105 -17.58 16.85 -4.84
CA ALA A 105 -18.90 17.42 -5.01
C ALA A 105 -19.14 18.68 -4.16
N LYS A 106 -18.61 18.71 -2.93
CA LYS A 106 -18.88 19.77 -1.94
C LYS A 106 -17.69 20.68 -1.66
N GLY A 107 -16.50 20.31 -2.12
CA GLY A 107 -15.25 21.02 -1.83
C GLY A 107 -14.65 20.72 -0.46
N HIS A 108 -15.26 19.83 0.33
CA HIS A 108 -14.79 19.38 1.65
C HIS A 108 -15.36 17.98 1.96
N SER A 109 -14.63 17.19 2.74
CA SER A 109 -15.04 15.88 3.23
C SER A 109 -14.34 15.60 4.56
N PRO A 110 -15.08 15.36 5.66
CA PRO A 110 -14.49 15.07 6.97
C PRO A 110 -13.50 13.90 6.96
N LEU A 111 -13.72 12.91 6.09
CA LEU A 111 -12.83 11.77 5.94
C LEU A 111 -11.49 12.12 5.27
N CYS A 112 -11.43 13.23 4.54
CA CYS A 112 -10.26 13.65 3.76
C CYS A 112 -9.45 14.77 4.42
N ASP A 113 -10.00 15.47 5.41
CA ASP A 113 -9.42 16.72 5.94
C ASP A 113 -7.96 16.58 6.40
N GLU A 114 -7.65 15.48 7.08
CA GLU A 114 -6.29 15.23 7.59
C GLU A 114 -5.33 14.74 6.48
N PHE A 115 -5.86 14.22 5.37
CA PHE A 115 -5.07 13.67 4.25
C PHE A 115 -4.76 14.70 3.15
N GLY A 116 -4.89 15.99 3.46
CA GLY A 116 -4.56 17.08 2.53
C GLY A 116 -3.09 17.12 2.12
N LEU A 117 -2.81 17.72 0.94
CA LEU A 117 -1.44 17.97 0.47
C LEU A 117 -0.65 18.88 1.42
N ASP A 118 -1.32 19.85 2.03
CA ASP A 118 -0.70 20.88 2.86
C ASP A 118 -0.06 20.35 4.15
N ARG A 119 -0.44 19.13 4.57
CA ARG A 119 0.07 18.52 5.80
C ARG A 119 1.60 18.37 5.79
N PHE A 120 2.19 18.14 4.62
CA PHE A 120 3.63 18.03 4.46
C PHE A 120 4.35 19.37 4.62
N TYR A 121 3.77 20.44 4.08
CA TYR A 121 4.29 21.80 4.26
C TYR A 121 4.19 22.28 5.71
N GLN A 122 3.16 21.82 6.41
CA GLN A 122 2.83 22.25 7.77
C GLN A 122 3.38 21.31 8.85
N GLY A 123 4.06 20.22 8.46
CA GLY A 123 4.64 19.24 9.39
C GLY A 123 3.62 18.38 10.14
N ARG A 124 2.35 18.34 9.70
CA ARG A 124 1.29 17.49 10.29
C ARG A 124 1.27 16.11 9.64
N PHE A 125 2.35 15.36 9.81
CA PHE A 125 2.44 14.00 9.29
C PHE A 125 1.47 13.06 10.01
N ILE A 126 0.90 12.10 9.27
CA ILE A 126 0.12 11.00 9.83
C ILE A 126 0.95 9.73 9.61
N ASP A 127 1.83 9.41 10.55
CA ASP A 127 2.76 8.29 10.42
C ASP A 127 2.08 6.95 10.67
N GLU A 128 1.81 6.23 9.59
CA GLU A 128 1.20 4.89 9.62
C GLU A 128 2.20 3.78 9.28
N SER A 129 3.49 4.04 9.51
CA SER A 129 4.58 3.15 9.09
C SER A 129 4.53 1.74 9.60
N VAL A 130 4.11 1.57 10.85
CA VAL A 130 3.97 0.26 11.48
C VAL A 130 2.64 -0.39 11.08
N ALA A 131 1.55 0.39 11.00
CA ALA A 131 0.23 -0.11 10.67
C ALA A 131 0.06 -0.45 9.19
N ALA A 132 0.91 0.08 8.31
CA ALA A 132 0.96 -0.25 6.89
C ALA A 132 1.10 -1.76 6.66
N GLY A 133 1.71 -2.48 7.61
CA GLY A 133 1.82 -3.93 7.56
C GLY A 133 2.64 -4.43 6.36
N VAL A 134 3.51 -3.56 5.81
CA VAL A 134 4.46 -3.85 4.74
C VAL A 134 5.77 -3.11 5.05
N ALA A 135 6.90 -3.78 4.86
CA ALA A 135 8.21 -3.14 5.01
C ALA A 135 8.46 -2.21 3.81
N HIS A 136 8.93 -0.99 4.10
CA HIS A 136 9.17 0.09 3.16
C HIS A 136 10.60 0.59 3.25
#